data_AF-A0A1I4IX54-F1
#
_entry.id   AF-A0A1I4IX54-F1
#
_cell.length_a   1.000
_cell.length_b   1.000
_cell.length_c   1.000
_cell.angle_alpha   90.00
_cell.angle_beta   90.00
_cell.angle_gamma   90.00
#
_symmetry.space_group_name_H-M   'P 1'
#
loop_
_entity.id
_entity.type
_entity.pdbx_description
1 polymer ?
#
loop_
_entity_poly.entity_id
_entity_poly.type
_entity_poly.pdbx_seq_one_letter_code
_entity_poly.pdbx_strand_id
1 'polypeptide(L)' 'MCNTIIHGILVESDSSLSGEEINNLVYEVIQSWTWEGKKLGKIEIIRDGQWMQVRSYEQPFIQLVPMKATLKE' A
#
# COMPACT_ATOMS: atom_id res chain seq x y z
N MET A 1 2.53 -6.25 13.50
CA MET A 1 2.12 -5.37 12.39
C MET A 1 0.71 -4.86 12.65
N CYS A 2 0.46 -3.60 12.32
CA CYS A 2 -0.81 -2.90 12.42
C CYS A 2 -1.24 -2.45 11.02
N ASN A 3 -2.54 -2.63 10.72
CA ASN A 3 -3.11 -2.21 9.45
C ASN A 3 -4.01 -1.00 9.71
N THR A 4 -3.76 0.08 8.98
CA THR A 4 -4.54 1.32 9.06
C THR A 4 -4.82 1.84 7.66
N ILE A 5 -5.93 2.59 7.52
CA ILE A 5 -6.26 3.28 6.28
C ILE A 5 -5.94 4.75 6.48
N ILE A 6 -4.98 5.25 5.71
CA ILE A 6 -4.56 6.66 5.75
C ILE A 6 -4.79 7.23 4.35
N HIS A 7 -5.56 8.31 4.24
CA HIS A 7 -5.92 8.94 2.97
C HIS A 7 -6.49 7.98 1.91
N GLY A 8 -7.18 6.90 2.34
CA GLY A 8 -7.74 5.89 1.45
C GLY A 8 -6.74 4.83 0.96
N ILE A 9 -5.48 4.88 1.42
CA ILE A 9 -4.43 3.90 1.13
C ILE A 9 -4.31 2.93 2.30
N LEU A 10 -4.18 1.64 1.99
CA LEU A 10 -3.88 0.63 3.00
C LEU A 10 -2.42 0.75 3.42
N VAL A 11 -2.19 0.96 4.70
CA VAL A 11 -0.85 1.06 5.30
C VAL A 11 -0.67 -0.06 6.30
N GLU A 12 0.28 -0.95 6.02
CA GLU A 12 0.75 -1.94 6.99
C GLU A 12 2.03 -1.43 7.62
N SER A 13 2.08 -1.41 8.94
CA SER A 13 3.21 -0.82 9.67
C SER A 13 3.59 -1.64 10.89
N ASP A 14 4.84 -1.55 11.32
CA ASP A 14 5.23 -2.11 12.61
C ASP A 14 4.60 -1.34 13.77
N SER A 15 4.12 -2.07 14.78
CA SER A 15 3.44 -1.52 15.96
C SER A 15 4.32 -0.61 16.82
N SER A 16 5.63 -0.62 16.59
CA SER A 16 6.61 0.24 17.26
C SER A 16 6.68 1.66 16.67
N LEU A 17 6.00 1.93 15.56
CA LEU A 17 6.01 3.22 14.88
C LEU A 17 4.88 4.10 15.41
N SER A 18 5.13 5.39 15.58
CA SER A 18 4.08 6.32 15.96
C SER A 18 3.18 6.65 14.76
N GLY A 19 1.90 6.91 15.04
CA GLY A 19 0.95 7.28 13.98
C GLY A 19 1.33 8.57 13.25
N GLU A 20 2.00 9.50 13.93
CA GLU A 20 2.45 10.76 13.33
C GLU A 20 3.60 10.54 12.33
N GLU A 21 4.61 9.74 12.69
CA GLU A 21 5.69 9.36 11.77
C GLU A 21 5.13 8.65 10.53
N ILE A 22 4.20 7.71 10.73
CA ILE A 22 3.55 6.99 9.63
C ILE A 22 2.78 7.97 8.74
N ASN A 23 2.01 8.89 9.31
CA ASN A 23 1.18 9.81 8.54
C ASN A 23 2.03 10.75 7.66
N ASN A 24 3.12 11.29 8.21
CA ASN A 24 4.03 12.16 7.46
C ASN A 24 4.70 11.40 6.30
N LEU A 25 5.19 10.18 6.55
CA LEU A 25 5.76 9.31 5.51
C LEU A 25 4.74 8.98 4.41
N VAL A 26 3.53 8.59 4.80
CA VAL A 26 2.46 8.27 3.85
C VAL A 26 2.11 9.47 2.99
N TYR A 27 2.05 10.67 3.58
CA TYR A 27 1.80 11.91 2.85
C TYR A 27 2.89 12.18 1.80
N GLU A 28 4.17 12.07 2.15
CA GLU A 28 5.28 12.26 1.21
C GLU A 28 5.26 11.24 0.07
N VAL A 29 4.99 9.97 0.37
CA VAL A 29 4.88 8.91 -0.64
C VAL A 29 3.71 9.19 -1.59
N ILE A 30 2.54 9.55 -1.07
CA ILE A 30 1.37 9.90 -1.89
C ILE A 30 1.68 11.08 -2.83
N GLN A 31 2.34 12.12 -2.32
CA GLN A 31 2.72 13.28 -3.14
C GLN A 31 3.68 12.90 -4.27
N SER A 32 4.71 12.08 -3.99
CA SER A 32 5.65 11.60 -5.01
C SER A 32 4.95 10.80 -6.10
N TRP A 33 4.10 9.84 -5.73
CA TRP A 33 3.36 9.00 -6.68
C TRP A 33 2.38 9.81 -7.54
N THR A 34 1.72 10.79 -6.92
CA THR A 34 0.82 11.72 -7.63
C THR A 34 1.58 12.53 -8.67
N TRP A 35 2.78 13.00 -8.34
CA TRP A 35 3.67 13.69 -9.28
C TRP A 35 4.11 12.82 -10.46
N GLU A 36 4.32 11.53 -10.23
CA GLU A 36 4.63 10.55 -11.27
C GLU A 36 3.40 10.12 -12.10
N GLY A 37 2.19 10.57 -11.74
CA GLY A 37 0.93 10.17 -12.38
C GLY A 37 0.55 8.71 -12.11
N LYS A 38 1.13 8.08 -11.10
CA LYS A 38 0.86 6.68 -10.72
C LYS A 38 -0.20 6.61 -9.64
N LYS A 39 -0.93 5.49 -9.60
CA LYS A 39 -1.91 5.21 -8.55
C LYS A 39 -1.31 4.32 -7.47
N LEU A 40 -1.11 4.89 -6.29
CA LEU A 40 -0.66 4.13 -5.13
C LEU A 40 -1.80 3.24 -4.61
N GLY A 41 -1.51 1.98 -4.32
CA GLY A 41 -2.49 1.01 -3.79
C GLY A 41 -2.25 0.65 -2.33
N LYS A 42 -0.98 0.43 -1.95
CA LYS A 42 -0.60 -0.03 -0.61
C LYS A 42 0.78 0.50 -0.23
N ILE A 43 0.97 0.79 1.05
CA ILE A 43 2.29 1.04 1.65
C ILE A 43 2.55 0.00 2.74
N GLU A 44 3.76 -0.54 2.78
CA GLU A 44 4.29 -1.31 3.91
C GLU A 44 5.46 -0.54 4.54
N ILE A 45 5.44 -0.40 5.87
CA ILE A 45 6.50 0.26 6.65
C ILE A 45 7.03 -0.72 7.69
N ILE A 46 8.28 -1.14 7.50
CA ILE A 46 8.95 -2.12 8.36
C ILE A 46 10.11 -1.42 9.06
N ARG A 47 10.23 -1.60 10.37
CA ARG A 47 11.36 -1.10 11.16
C ARG A 47 12.42 -2.17 11.25
N ASP A 48 13.62 -1.86 10.77
CA ASP A 48 14.79 -2.75 10.85
C ASP A 48 15.89 -2.07 11.68
N GLY A 49 15.82 -2.27 13.00
CA GLY A 49 16.68 -1.60 13.97
C GLY A 49 16.50 -0.07 13.93
N GLN A 50 17.53 0.63 13.44
CA GLN A 50 17.53 2.09 13.27
C GLN A 50 16.96 2.55 11.92
N TRP A 51 16.70 1.62 11.00
CA TRP A 51 16.23 1.93 9.65
C TRP A 51 14.73 1.72 9.52
N MET A 52 14.12 2.44 8.59
CA MET A 52 12.76 2.21 8.15
C MET A 52 12.77 1.83 6.67
N GLN A 53 12.20 0.68 6.36
CA GLN A 53 11.96 0.25 4.99
C GLN A 53 10.53 0.65 4.62
N VAL A 54 10.39 1.48 3.58
CA VAL A 54 9.11 1.87 3.01
C VAL A 54 8.96 1.19 1.66
N ARG A 55 7.94 0.35 1.52
CA ARG A 55 7.61 -0.34 0.27
C ARG A 55 6.28 0.20 -0.23
N SER A 56 6.29 0.72 -1.44
CA SER A 56 5.11 1.31 -2.08
C SER A 56 4.69 0.46 -3.26
N TYR A 57 3.44 0.04 -3.25
CA TYR A 57 2.87 -0.85 -4.26
C TYR A 57 1.84 -0.10 -5.08
N GLU A 58 1.95 -0.23 -6.40
CA GLU A 58 0.97 0.32 -7.33
C GLU A 58 -0.38 -0.37 -7.17
N GLN A 59 -1.46 0.39 -7.35
CA GLN A 59 -2.80 -0.15 -7.37
C GLN A 59 -2.92 -1.16 -8.52
N PRO A 60 -3.29 -2.42 -8.24
CA PRO A 60 -3.38 -3.43 -9.29
C PRO A 60 -4.52 -3.09 -10.26
N PHE A 61 -4.29 -3.34 -11.55
CA PHE A 61 -5.35 -3.34 -12.54
C PHE A 61 -6.16 -4.63 -12.42
N ILE A 62 -7.41 -4.52 -11.99
CA ILE A 62 -8.31 -5.68 -11.81
C ILE A 62 -9.16 -5.85 -13.07
N GLN A 63 -8.96 -6.94 -13.80
CA GLN A 63 -9.80 -7.34 -14.91
C GLN A 63 -10.61 -8.58 -14.54
N LEU A 64 -11.94 -8.46 -14.63
CA LEU A 64 -12.83 -9.61 -14.50
C LEU A 64 -12.82 -10.40 -15.81
N VAL A 65 -12.48 -11.68 -15.72
CA VAL A 65 -12.53 -12.60 -16.86
C VAL A 65 -13.66 -13.61 -16.67
N PRO A 66 -14.47 -13.89 -17.69
CA PRO A 66 -15.56 -14.85 -17.57
C PRO A 66 -15.00 -16.26 -17.37
N MET A 67 -15.48 -16.94 -16.34
CA MET A 67 -15.14 -18.34 -16.08
C MET A 67 -15.85 -19.18 -17.15
N LYS A 68 -15.11 -19.77 -18.11
CA LYS A 68 -15.70 -20.76 -19.01
C LYS A 68 -16.12 -21.95 -18.17
N ALA A 69 -17.42 -22.11 -17.94
CA ALA A 69 -17.96 -23.34 -17.38
C ALA A 69 -17.50 -24.48 -18.29
N THR A 70 -16.64 -25.36 -17.78
CA THR A 70 -16.35 -26.62 -18.45
C THR A 70 -17.63 -27.45 -18.34
N LEU A 71 -18.53 -27.29 -19.30
CA LEU A 71 -19.59 -28.26 -19.54
C LEU A 71 -18.89 -29.56 -19.94
N LYS A 72 -18.71 -30.46 -18.97
CA LYS A 72 -18.48 -31.86 -19.27
C LYS A 72 -19.84 -32.41 -19.72
N GLU A 73 -19.97 -32.64 -21.03
CA GLU A 73 -20.94 -33.58 -21.59
C GLU A 73 -20.65 -35.02 -21.11
#